data_AF-A0ABD0NQ27-F1
#
_entry.id   AF-A0ABD0NQ27-F1
#
_cell.length_a   1.000
_cell.length_b   1.000
_cell.length_c   1.000
_cell.angle_alpha   90.00
_cell.angle_beta   90.00
_cell.angle_gamma   90.00
#
_symmetry.space_group_name_H-M   'P 1'
#
loop_
_entity.id
_entity.type
_entity.pdbx_description
1 polymer ?
#
loop_
_entity_poly.entity_id
_entity_poly.type
_entity_poly.pdbx_seq_one_letter_code
_entity_poly.pdbx_strand_id
1 'polypeptide(L)' 'MGKTKELSKDVRDKIVDLYKAGMGYKTIAKQFGENVTTVGPNIRKWKKHKITVNLP' A
#
# COMPACT_ATOMS: atom_id res chain seq x y z
N MET A 1 -8.61 9.46 -20.16
CA MET A 1 -7.73 8.32 -19.82
C MET A 1 -7.33 8.44 -18.37
N GLY A 2 -7.33 7.34 -17.64
CA GLY A 2 -7.01 7.32 -16.21
C GLY A 2 -7.95 6.38 -15.48
N LYS A 3 -7.92 5.09 -15.82
CA LYS A 3 -8.42 4.07 -14.88
C LYS A 3 -7.47 4.14 -13.68
N THR A 4 -7.80 4.97 -12.70
CA THR A 4 -7.33 4.82 -11.33
C THR A 4 -7.75 3.41 -10.94
N LYS A 5 -6.83 2.46 -11.08
CA LYS A 5 -6.96 1.15 -10.45
C LYS A 5 -6.86 1.46 -8.96
N GLU A 6 -7.98 1.86 -8.37
CA GLU A 6 -8.05 1.99 -6.93
C GLU A 6 -7.79 0.59 -6.37
N LEU A 7 -6.58 0.40 -5.87
CA LEU A 7 -6.27 -0.73 -5.02
C LEU A 7 -7.36 -0.81 -3.95
N SER A 8 -8.06 -1.95 -3.89
CA SER A 8 -9.05 -2.24 -2.86
C SER A 8 -8.43 -1.98 -1.49
N LYS A 9 -9.25 -1.52 -0.53
CA LYS A 9 -8.80 -1.30 0.86
C LYS A 9 -8.07 -2.53 1.40
N ASP A 10 -8.55 -3.72 1.06
CA ASP A 10 -7.95 -4.99 1.48
C ASP A 10 -6.48 -5.14 1.06
N VAL A 11 -6.12 -4.66 -0.14
CA VAL A 11 -4.74 -4.73 -0.62
C VAL A 11 -3.86 -3.73 0.14
N ARG A 12 -4.39 -2.55 0.45
CA ARG A 12 -3.67 -1.51 1.20
C ARG A 12 -3.45 -1.93 2.65
N ASP A 13 -4.45 -2.53 3.29
CA ASP A 13 -4.34 -3.05 4.66
C ASP A 13 -3.31 -4.18 4.73
N LYS A 14 -3.35 -5.14 3.80
CA LYS A 14 -2.35 -6.21 3.74
C LYS A 14 -0.92 -5.67 3.48
N ILE A 15 -0.76 -4.63 2.64
CA ILE A 15 0.55 -3.96 2.46
C ILE A 15 1.07 -3.39 3.79
N VAL A 16 0.20 -2.73 4.56
CA VAL A 16 0.56 -2.15 5.85
C VAL A 16 0.90 -3.24 6.87
N ASP A 17 0.17 -4.35 6.89
CA ASP A 17 0.45 -5.45 7.83
C ASP A 17 1.76 -6.16 7.49
N LEU A 18 2.09 -6.34 6.20
CA LEU A 18 3.40 -6.87 5.79
C LEU A 18 4.53 -5.90 6.13
N TYR A 19 4.29 -4.58 6.04
CA TYR A 19 5.26 -3.58 6.50
C TYR A 19 5.45 -3.61 8.02
N LYS A 20 4.37 -3.75 8.80
CA LYS A 20 4.44 -3.94 10.26
C LYS A 20 5.18 -5.22 10.64
N ALA A 21 5.06 -6.27 9.83
CA ALA A 21 5.82 -7.52 9.98
C ALA A 21 7.31 -7.37 9.63
N GLY A 22 7.77 -6.16 9.24
CA GLY A 22 9.16 -5.88 8.92
C GLY A 22 9.57 -6.27 7.50
N MET A 23 8.63 -6.58 6.61
CA MET A 23 8.97 -6.86 5.21
C MET A 23 9.43 -5.60 4.49
N GLY A 24 10.51 -5.73 3.72
CA GLY A 24 11.01 -4.65 2.88
C GLY A 24 10.07 -4.33 1.72
N TYR A 25 10.11 -3.07 1.26
CA TYR A 25 9.28 -2.55 0.17
C TYR A 25 9.32 -3.40 -1.11
N LYS A 26 10.49 -3.96 -1.48
CA LYS A 26 10.66 -4.82 -2.65
C LYS A 26 9.90 -6.16 -2.51
N THR A 27 9.91 -6.74 -1.32
CA THR A 27 9.24 -8.02 -1.04
C THR A 27 7.73 -7.85 -1.10
N ILE A 28 7.23 -6.77 -0.48
CA ILE A 28 5.81 -6.41 -0.51
C ILE A 28 5.35 -6.18 -1.96
N ALA A 29 6.10 -5.39 -2.73
CA ALA A 29 5.80 -5.15 -4.15
C ALA A 29 5.73 -6.45 -4.96
N LYS A 30 6.72 -7.35 -4.79
CA LYS A 30 6.74 -8.66 -5.46
C LYS A 30 5.55 -9.54 -5.07
N GLN A 31 5.14 -9.51 -3.80
CA GLN A 31 4.03 -10.32 -3.29
C GLN A 31 2.66 -9.87 -3.83
N PHE A 32 2.46 -8.57 -4.05
CA PHE A 32 1.23 -8.06 -4.65
C PHE A 32 1.26 -8.00 -6.18
N GLY A 33 2.40 -8.30 -6.83
CA GLY A 33 2.58 -8.05 -8.26
C GLY A 33 2.43 -6.57 -8.62
N GLU A 34 2.57 -5.69 -7.63
CA GLU A 34 2.43 -4.25 -7.73
C GLU A 34 3.82 -3.62 -7.79
N ASN A 35 3.93 -2.44 -8.40
CA ASN A 35 5.19 -1.71 -8.34
C ASN A 35 5.42 -1.12 -6.94
N VAL A 36 6.69 -0.99 -6.57
CA VAL A 36 7.11 -0.26 -5.36
C VAL A 36 6.55 1.17 -5.34
N THR A 37 6.30 1.75 -6.51
CA THR A 37 5.69 3.07 -6.69
C THR A 37 4.24 3.15 -6.23
N THR A 38 3.52 2.02 -6.10
CA THR A 38 2.19 1.98 -5.47
C THR A 38 2.27 1.70 -3.97
N VAL A 39 3.22 0.84 -3.56
CA VAL A 39 3.43 0.46 -2.15
C VAL A 39 3.94 1.64 -1.31
N GLY A 40 4.88 2.42 -1.85
CA GLY A 40 5.50 3.56 -1.16
C GLY A 40 4.51 4.63 -0.71
N PRO A 41 3.64 5.17 -1.60
CA PRO A 41 2.61 6.12 -1.22
C PRO A 41 1.63 5.57 -0.17
N ASN A 42 1.25 4.30 -0.25
CA ASN A 42 0.36 3.66 0.74
C ASN A 42 1.00 3.63 2.14
N ILE A 43 2.26 3.19 2.24
CA ILE A 43 2.99 3.16 3.51
C ILE A 43 3.25 4.57 4.04
N ARG A 44 3.59 5.53 3.16
CA ARG A 44 3.78 6.94 3.56
C ARG A 44 2.49 7.56 4.09
N LYS A 45 1.35 7.26 3.46
CA LYS A 45 0.02 7.72 3.88
C LYS A 45 -0.35 7.10 5.23
N TRP A 46 -0.09 5.81 5.42
CA TRP A 46 -0.23 5.14 6.71
C TRP A 46 0.69 5.74 7.78
N LYS A 47 1.97 6.00 7.50
CA LYS A 47 2.90 6.62 8.46
C LYS A 47 2.44 8.02 8.89
N LYS A 48 1.88 8.80 7.96
CA LYS A 48 1.45 10.19 8.21
C LYS A 48 0.10 10.27 8.91
N HIS A 49 -0.86 9.43 8.51
CA HIS A 49 -2.25 9.55 8.97
C HIS A 49 -2.66 8.43 9.92
N LYS A 50 -1.92 7.32 9.99
CA LYS A 50 -2.34 6.03 10.58
C LYS A 50 -3.64 5.48 9.97
N ILE A 51 -4.04 6.00 8.80
CA ILE A 51 -5.27 5.65 8.11
C ILE A 51 -4.90 5.02 6.77
N THR A 52 -5.40 3.81 6.53
CA THR A 52 -5.31 3.07 5.24
C THR A 52 -6.47 3.38 4.29
N VAL A 53 -7.49 4.07 4.81
CA VAL A 53 -8.70 4.48 4.10
C VAL A 53 -8.51 5.83 3.42
N ASN A 54 -9.01 5.99 2.19
CA ASN A 54 -9.12 7.32 1.59
C ASN A 54 -10.21 8.09 2.37
N LEU A 55 -9.86 9.23 2.96
CA LEU A 55 -10.88 10.16 3.48
C LEU A 55 -11.65 10.72 2.28
N PRO A 56 -13.00 10.85 2.38
CA PRO A 56 -13.86 11.33 1.31
C PRO A 56 -13.49 12.74 0.84
#